data_AF-A0A2M7TMR7-F1
#
_entry.id   AF-A0A2M7TMR7-F1
#
_cell.length_a   1.000
_cell.length_b   1.000
_cell.length_c   1.000
_cell.angle_alpha   90.00
_cell.angle_beta   90.00
_cell.angle_gamma   90.00
#
_symmetry.space_group_name_H-M   'P 1'
#
loop_
_entity.id
_entity.type
_entity.pdbx_description
1 polymer ?
#
loop_
_entity_poly.entity_id
_entity_poly.type
_entity_poly.pdbx_seq_one_letter_code
_entity_poly.pdbx_strand_id
1 'polypeptide(L)' 'WKKIKKPKIGSVIVWEKIDFGNKNFHKHIGFYIGNNKAISTSSFRKGQPVIHHWTYGIKRNKPVRKVEAIFWNKKLN' A
#
# COMPACT_ATOMS: atom_id res chain seq x y z
N TRP A 1 13.82 9.19 -5.23
CA TRP A 1 13.03 8.40 -4.27
C TRP A 1 13.90 8.03 -3.08
N LYS A 2 13.40 8.19 -1.85
CA LYS A 2 14.11 7.80 -0.62
C LYS A 2 13.21 6.91 0.23
N LYS A 3 13.78 5.87 0.84
CA LYS A 3 13.06 4.99 1.77
C LYS A 3 12.77 5.75 3.07
N ILE A 4 11.54 5.69 3.57
CA ILE A 4 11.11 6.35 4.81
C ILE A 4 10.32 5.38 5.71
N LYS A 5 10.14 5.73 7.00
CA LYS A 5 9.47 4.86 7.98
C LYS A 5 7.96 5.10 8.10
N LYS A 6 7.48 6.31 7.82
CA LYS A 6 6.07 6.70 7.91
C LYS A 6 5.64 7.35 6.60
N PRO A 7 4.46 7.04 6.04
CA PRO A 7 4.08 7.56 4.74
C PRO A 7 3.75 9.05 4.81
N LYS A 8 4.20 9.78 3.79
CA LYS A 8 3.78 11.15 3.45
C LYS A 8 2.87 11.11 2.22
N ILE A 9 2.02 12.13 2.01
CA ILE A 9 1.18 12.20 0.80
C ILE A 9 2.07 12.03 -0.45
N GLY A 10 1.62 11.19 -1.38
CA GLY A 10 2.37 10.81 -2.59
C GLY A 10 3.43 9.71 -2.38
N SER A 11 3.57 9.17 -1.17
CA SER A 11 4.49 8.04 -0.95
C SER A 11 4.03 6.80 -1.71
N VAL A 12 4.98 6.08 -2.31
CA VAL A 12 4.77 4.73 -2.82
C VAL A 12 4.88 3.76 -1.64
N ILE A 13 3.87 2.92 -1.46
CA ILE A 13 3.84 1.87 -0.45
C ILE A 13 4.01 0.53 -1.17
N VAL A 14 4.95 -0.28 -0.69
CA VAL A 14 5.16 -1.66 -1.14
C VAL A 14 4.73 -2.58 -0.01
N TRP A 15 3.67 -3.35 -0.24
CA TRP A 15 3.20 -4.37 0.67
C TRP A 15 3.80 -5.73 0.35
N GLU A 16 3.77 -6.61 1.35
CA GLU A 16 4.22 -7.99 1.21
C GLU A 16 3.51 -8.75 0.08
N LYS A 17 4.20 -9.81 -0.34
CA LYS A 17 3.71 -10.78 -1.29
C LYS A 17 2.54 -11.56 -0.67
N ILE A 18 1.38 -11.57 -1.32
CA ILE A 18 0.24 -12.43 -0.94
C ILE A 18 -0.25 -13.19 -2.18
N ASP A 19 -1.04 -14.24 -1.97
CA ASP A 19 -1.78 -14.88 -3.06
C ASP A 19 -2.96 -13.99 -3.47
N PHE A 20 -2.99 -13.59 -4.73
CA PHE A 20 -4.09 -12.84 -5.32
C PHE A 20 -5.10 -13.72 -6.07
N GLY A 21 -4.96 -15.04 -5.96
CA GLY A 21 -5.77 -16.05 -6.63
C GLY A 21 -4.93 -16.93 -7.56
N ASN A 22 -5.32 -18.19 -7.75
CA ASN A 22 -4.66 -19.16 -8.64
C ASN A 22 -3.15 -19.33 -8.38
N LYS A 23 -2.70 -19.25 -7.11
CA LYS A 23 -1.27 -19.30 -6.73
C LYS A 23 -0.44 -18.18 -7.36
N ASN A 24 -1.07 -17.06 -7.72
CA ASN A 24 -0.38 -15.88 -8.27
C ASN A 24 0.09 -14.97 -7.14
N PHE A 25 1.23 -15.33 -6.57
CA PHE A 25 1.86 -14.53 -5.52
C PHE A 25 2.65 -13.37 -6.12
N HIS A 26 2.32 -12.14 -5.73
CA HIS A 26 3.14 -10.96 -6.06
C HIS A 26 3.03 -9.90 -4.97
N LYS A 27 4.02 -8.99 -4.93
CA LYS A 27 3.98 -7.82 -4.06
C LYS A 27 2.94 -6.84 -4.59
N HIS A 28 2.35 -6.08 -3.69
CA HIS A 28 1.38 -5.07 -4.07
C HIS A 28 1.95 -3.68 -3.89
N ILE A 29 1.55 -2.76 -4.77
CA ILE A 29 2.01 -1.37 -4.75
C ILE A 29 0.81 -0.43 -4.79
N GLY A 30 0.94 0.70 -4.11
CA GLY A 30 -0.06 1.77 -4.10
C GLY A 30 0.53 3.09 -3.63
N PHE A 31 -0.31 4.11 -3.61
CA PHE A 31 0.09 5.46 -3.26
C PHE A 31 -0.64 5.92 -2.00
N TYR A 32 0.09 6.49 -1.05
CA TYR A 32 -0.50 7.11 0.12
C TYR A 32 -1.14 8.45 -0.24
N ILE A 33 -2.40 8.64 0.14
CA ILE A 33 -3.19 9.83 -0.21
C ILE A 33 -3.58 10.66 1.02
N GLY A 34 -2.98 10.39 2.19
CA GLY A 34 -3.28 11.09 3.44
C GLY A 34 -4.41 10.43 4.24
N ASN A 35 -4.67 10.94 5.44
CA ASN A 35 -5.77 10.48 6.32
C ASN A 35 -5.83 8.96 6.52
N ASN A 36 -4.67 8.33 6.68
CA ASN A 36 -4.52 6.87 6.78
C ASN A 36 -5.05 6.08 5.57
N LYS A 37 -5.17 6.72 4.40
CA LYS A 37 -5.67 6.10 3.17
C LYS A 37 -4.56 5.91 2.14
N ALA A 38 -4.69 4.85 1.36
CA ALA A 38 -3.92 4.60 0.15
C ALA A 38 -4.87 4.27 -1.00
N ILE A 39 -4.41 4.52 -2.23
CA ILE A 39 -5.05 4.06 -3.45
C ILE A 39 -4.18 3.00 -4.13
N SER A 40 -4.78 1.91 -4.57
CA SER A 40 -4.12 0.86 -5.32
C SER A 40 -5.11 0.12 -6.21
N THR A 41 -4.63 -0.64 -7.18
CA THR A 41 -5.48 -1.53 -7.98
C THR A 41 -6.01 -2.70 -7.13
N SER A 42 -7.21 -3.18 -7.42
CA SER A 42 -7.85 -4.30 -6.73
C SER A 42 -8.06 -5.48 -7.67
N SER A 43 -7.58 -6.67 -7.29
CA SER A 43 -7.88 -7.91 -8.03
C SER A 43 -9.38 -8.24 -7.99
N PHE A 44 -10.03 -8.05 -6.83
CA PHE A 44 -11.46 -8.30 -6.65
C PHE A 44 -12.36 -7.38 -7.47
N ARG A 45 -11.89 -6.17 -7.79
CA ARG A 45 -12.61 -5.23 -8.66
C ARG A 45 -12.02 -5.15 -10.07
N LYS A 46 -11.50 -6.26 -10.59
CA LYS A 46 -11.01 -6.38 -11.98
C LYS A 46 -9.98 -5.30 -12.36
N GLY A 47 -9.04 -5.01 -11.45
CA GLY A 47 -7.96 -4.04 -11.67
C GLY A 47 -8.33 -2.58 -11.39
N GLN A 48 -9.56 -2.28 -10.95
CA GLN A 48 -9.97 -0.90 -10.66
C GLN A 48 -9.21 -0.32 -9.46
N PRO A 49 -8.90 1.00 -9.48
CA PRO A 49 -8.38 1.70 -8.33
C PRO A 49 -9.38 1.69 -7.17
N VAL A 50 -8.91 1.39 -5.96
CA VAL A 50 -9.71 1.43 -4.74
C VAL A 50 -8.97 2.19 -3.66
N ILE A 51 -9.71 2.96 -2.88
CA ILE A 51 -9.22 3.63 -1.68
C ILE A 51 -9.47 2.72 -0.48
N HIS A 52 -8.44 2.52 0.34
CA HIS A 52 -8.51 1.70 1.54
C HIS A 52 -7.49 2.20 2.58
N HIS A 53 -7.53 1.64 3.79
CA HIS A 53 -6.54 1.99 4.81
C HIS A 53 -5.15 1.55 4.37
N TRP A 54 -4.11 2.38 4.54
CA TRP A 54 -2.78 2.09 3.99
C TRP A 54 -2.07 0.83 4.55
N THR A 55 -2.61 0.24 5.62
CA THR A 55 -2.20 -1.05 6.21
C THR A 55 -3.23 -2.17 6.03
N TYR A 56 -4.27 -1.95 5.21
CA TYR A 56 -5.46 -2.79 5.11
C TYR A 56 -6.24 -2.92 6.44
N GLY A 57 -6.09 -1.92 7.31
CA GLY A 57 -6.67 -1.88 8.66
C GLY A 57 -5.70 -2.33 9.75
N ILE A 58 -6.22 -2.41 10.97
CA ILE A 58 -5.49 -2.86 12.17
C ILE A 58 -6.28 -3.99 12.81
N LYS A 59 -5.62 -5.11 13.10
CA LYS A 59 -6.19 -6.23 13.84
C LYS A 59 -5.25 -6.58 15.00
N ARG A 60 -5.76 -6.60 16.23
CA ARG A 60 -4.96 -6.87 17.45
C ARG A 60 -3.71 -5.96 17.53
N ASN A 61 -3.89 -4.66 17.31
CA ASN A 61 -2.82 -3.64 17.27
C ASN A 61 -1.72 -3.86 16.22
N LYS A 62 -1.94 -4.71 15.21
CA LYS A 62 -1.00 -4.96 14.12
C LYS A 62 -1.63 -4.62 12.76
N PRO A 63 -0.84 -4.12 11.79
CA PRO A 63 -1.24 -4.00 10.40
C PRO A 63 -1.84 -5.31 9.89
N VAL A 64 -2.99 -5.25 9.20
CA VAL A 64 -3.54 -6.43 8.52
C VAL A 64 -2.62 -6.88 7.38
N ARG A 65 -1.93 -5.93 6.74
CA ARG A 65 -0.91 -6.22 5.73
C ARG A 65 0.42 -5.58 6.09
N LYS A 66 1.49 -6.37 6.03
CA LYS A 66 2.86 -5.91 6.27
C LYS A 66 3.31 -4.97 5.15
N VAL A 67 3.87 -3.84 5.54
CA VAL A 67 4.56 -2.91 4.65
C VAL A 67 6.05 -3.26 4.63
N GLU A 68 6.58 -3.56 3.45
CA GLU A 68 8.01 -3.89 3.28
C GLU A 68 8.86 -2.64 3.02
N ALA A 69 8.29 -1.67 2.30
CA ALA A 69 8.96 -0.42 2.01
C ALA A 69 7.96 0.71 1.79
N ILE A 70 8.41 1.92 2.12
CA ILE A 70 7.74 3.17 1.80
C ILE A 70 8.78 4.06 1.14
N PHE A 71 8.48 4.57 -0.05
CA PHE A 71 9.34 5.48 -0.78
C PHE A 71 8.65 6.82 -0.96
N TRP A 72 9.38 7.91 -0.80
CA TRP A 72 8.86 9.25 -1.05
C TRP A 72 9.87 10.08 -1.83
N ASN A 73 9.36 11.10 -2.53
CA ASN A 73 10.17 12.01 -3.32
C ASN A 73 9.93 13.44 -2.87
N LYS A 74 11.01 14.15 -2.53
CA LYS A 74 10.97 15.56 -2.10
C LYS A 74 10.49 16.53 -3.17
N LYS A 75 10.35 16.09 -4.43
CA LYS A 75 9.78 16.89 -5.52
C LYS A 75 8.25 16.91 -5.53
N LEU A 76 7.59 16.11 -4.67
CA LEU A 76 6.13 16.04 -4.58
C LEU A 76 5.54 17.10 -3.64
N ASN A 77 6.41 17.84 -2.93
CA ASN A 77 6.19 19.08 -2.17
C ASN A 77 7.52 19.46 -1.49
#